data_AF-A0A2K3ME11-F1
#
_entry.id   AF-A0A2K3ME11-F1
#
_cell.length_a   1.000
_cell.length_b   1.000
_cell.length_c   1.000
_cell.angle_alpha   90.00
_cell.angle_beta   90.00
_cell.angle_gamma   90.00
#
_symmetry.space_group_name_H-M   'P 1'
#
loop_
_entity.id
_entity.type
_entity.pdbx_description
1 polymer ?
#
loop_
_entity_poly.entity_id
_entity_poly.type
_entity_poly.pdbx_seq_one_letter_code
_entity_poly.pdbx_strand_id
1 'polypeptide(L)'
;NRLFTKVLNKGDVFVFPIGLIHFQLNVGYGNAVAIAALSSQNPGTITIANALFKSNPAISDEVLAKAFQVDKSIIDYLQGQSWYDNN
;
A
#
# COMPACT_ATOMS: atom_id res chain seq x y z
N ASN A 1 -15.68 6.94 2.90
CA ASN A 1 -14.70 5.97 2.34
C ASN A 1 -15.43 4.78 1.76
N ARG A 2 -15.58 4.72 0.42
CA ARG A 2 -16.25 3.60 -0.26
C ARG A 2 -15.20 2.71 -0.92
N LEU A 3 -15.25 1.42 -0.62
CA LEU A 3 -14.39 0.41 -1.23
C LEU A 3 -15.04 -0.13 -2.51
N PHE A 4 -14.26 -0.20 -3.59
CA PHE A 4 -14.62 -0.88 -4.84
C PHE A 4 -13.65 -2.03 -5.05
N THR A 5 -14.15 -3.26 -5.14
CA THR A 5 -13.35 -4.48 -5.29
C THR A 5 -13.97 -5.42 -6.32
N LYS A 6 -13.10 -6.13 -7.05
CA LYS A 6 -13.48 -7.16 -8.00
C LYS A 6 -12.34 -8.17 -8.14
N VAL A 7 -12.68 -9.46 -8.28
CA VAL A 7 -11.73 -10.49 -8.74
C VAL A 7 -11.58 -10.33 -10.26
N LEU A 8 -10.37 -10.03 -10.70
CA LEU A 8 -10.05 -9.79 -12.12
C LEU A 8 -9.56 -11.07 -12.77
N ASN A 9 -10.01 -11.31 -14.00
CA ASN A 9 -9.57 -12.42 -14.84
C ASN A 9 -8.71 -11.90 -16.00
N LYS A 10 -8.03 -12.81 -16.70
CA LYS A 10 -7.24 -12.47 -17.89
C LYS A 10 -8.11 -11.73 -18.91
N GLY A 11 -7.67 -10.53 -19.30
CA GLY A 11 -8.37 -9.68 -20.27
C GLY A 11 -9.25 -8.60 -19.63
N ASP A 12 -9.54 -8.68 -18.32
CA ASP A 12 -10.23 -7.60 -17.61
C ASP A 12 -9.33 -6.36 -17.50
N VAL A 13 -9.97 -5.18 -17.59
CA VAL A 13 -9.31 -3.88 -17.43
C VAL A 13 -10.00 -3.10 -16.32
N PHE A 14 -9.21 -2.32 -15.58
CA PHE A 14 -9.67 -1.46 -14.51
C PHE A 14 -8.82 -0.19 -14.48
N VAL A 15 -9.32 0.85 -13.80
CA VAL A 15 -8.66 2.15 -13.68
C VAL A 15 -8.69 2.60 -12.23
N PHE A 16 -7.57 3.12 -11.74
CA PHE A 16 -7.53 3.90 -10.51
C PHE A 16 -7.45 5.39 -10.85
N PRO A 17 -8.39 6.21 -10.38
CA PRO A 17 -8.22 7.65 -10.41
C PRO A 17 -6.95 8.10 -9.67
N ILE A 18 -6.32 9.18 -10.15
CA ILE A 18 -5.08 9.72 -9.59
C ILE A 18 -5.25 10.02 -8.10
N GLY A 19 -4.28 9.60 -7.29
CA GLY A 19 -4.21 9.88 -5.85
C GLY A 19 -5.10 8.98 -4.97
N LEU A 20 -5.88 8.07 -5.55
CA LEU A 20 -6.67 7.12 -4.75
C LEU A 20 -5.83 5.93 -4.31
N ILE A 21 -5.95 5.58 -3.02
CA ILE A 21 -5.36 4.38 -2.43
C ILE A 21 -6.03 3.16 -3.09
N HIS A 22 -5.20 2.23 -3.54
CA HIS A 22 -5.64 0.97 -4.15
C HIS A 22 -4.69 -0.17 -3.76
N PHE A 23 -5.13 -1.41 -3.99
CA PHE A 23 -4.35 -2.61 -3.70
C PHE A 23 -4.67 -3.71 -4.70
N GLN A 24 -3.78 -4.69 -4.80
CA GLN A 24 -3.97 -5.93 -5.54
C GLN A 24 -3.58 -7.10 -4.63
N LEU A 25 -4.32 -8.21 -4.74
CA LEU A 25 -4.04 -9.44 -4.01
C LEU A 25 -4.31 -10.63 -4.93
N ASN A 26 -3.31 -11.49 -5.10
CA ASN A 26 -3.50 -12.77 -5.79
C ASN A 26 -4.21 -13.75 -4.85
N VAL A 27 -5.48 -14.07 -5.17
CA VAL A 27 -6.31 -15.02 -4.41
C VAL A 27 -6.45 -16.39 -5.11
N GLY A 28 -5.83 -16.55 -6.27
CA GLY A 28 -5.88 -17.78 -7.07
C GLY A 28 -4.70 -18.73 -6.77
N TYR A 29 -4.70 -19.86 -7.46
CA TYR A 29 -3.58 -20.81 -7.42
C TYR A 29 -2.54 -20.47 -8.49
N GLY A 30 -1.27 -20.31 -8.07
CA GLY A 30 -0.14 -20.03 -8.96
C GLY A 30 0.16 -18.54 -9.14
N ASN A 31 1.07 -18.23 -10.08
CA ASN A 31 1.53 -16.87 -10.32
C ASN A 31 0.53 -16.07 -11.15
N ALA A 32 0.31 -14.81 -10.77
CA ALA A 32 -0.49 -13.84 -11.51
C ALA A 32 0.39 -12.66 -11.94
N VAL A 33 0.11 -12.10 -13.12
CA VAL A 33 0.81 -10.94 -13.66
C VAL A 33 -0.22 -9.94 -14.16
N ALA A 34 -0.02 -8.67 -13.85
CA ALA A 34 -0.78 -7.54 -14.39
C ALA A 34 0.18 -6.58 -15.09
N ILE A 35 -0.28 -5.94 -16.16
CA ILE A 35 0.46 -4.89 -16.86
C ILE A 35 -0.26 -3.58 -16.58
N ALA A 36 0.47 -2.60 -16.04
CA ALA A 36 -0.06 -1.27 -15.75
C ALA A 36 0.53 -0.24 -16.71
N ALA A 37 -0.29 0.73 -17.11
CA ALA A 37 0.13 1.91 -17.86
C ALA A 37 -0.28 3.16 -17.08
N LEU A 38 0.60 4.15 -17.03
CA LEU A 38 0.39 5.41 -16.32
C LEU A 38 0.49 6.57 -17.30
N SER A 39 -0.32 7.61 -17.11
CA SER A 39 -0.37 8.78 -17.98
C SER A 39 0.74 9.81 -17.72
N SER A 40 1.77 9.43 -16.97
CA SER A 40 2.93 10.27 -16.64
C SER A 40 4.20 9.46 -16.79
N GLN A 41 5.25 10.10 -17.32
CA GLN A 41 6.61 9.53 -17.36
C GLN A 41 7.25 9.43 -15.97
N ASN A 42 6.73 10.18 -14.99
CA ASN A 42 7.16 10.15 -13.60
C ASN A 42 5.92 10.13 -12.69
N PRO A 43 5.22 8.99 -12.60
CA PRO A 43 3.98 8.92 -11.83
C PRO A 43 4.23 8.93 -10.31
N GLY A 44 5.42 8.51 -9.88
CA GLY A 44 5.73 8.25 -8.48
C GLY A 44 4.93 7.06 -7.91
N THR A 45 5.41 6.51 -6.80
CA THR A 45 4.71 5.46 -6.05
C THR A 45 4.88 5.74 -4.56
N ILE A 46 3.79 5.68 -3.80
CA ILE A 46 3.81 5.76 -2.34
C ILE A 46 3.27 4.45 -1.78
N THR A 47 4.16 3.59 -1.31
CA THR A 47 3.77 2.39 -0.57
C THR A 47 3.40 2.80 0.85
N ILE A 48 2.12 2.72 1.20
CA ILE A 48 1.57 3.28 2.45
C ILE A 48 2.30 2.77 3.70
N ALA A 49 2.57 1.46 3.79
CA ALA A 49 3.27 0.90 4.95
C ALA A 49 4.70 1.43 5.07
N ASN A 50 5.45 1.52 3.97
CA ASN A 50 6.79 2.12 3.97
C ASN A 50 6.74 3.61 4.35
N ALA A 51 5.78 4.35 3.81
CA ALA A 51 5.63 5.79 4.08
C ALA A 51 5.30 6.07 5.56
N LEU A 52 4.60 5.17 6.24
CA LEU A 52 4.21 5.33 7.65
C LEU A 52 5.24 4.75 8.63
N PHE A 53 5.78 3.57 8.34
CA PHE A 53 6.54 2.79 9.31
C PHE A 53 8.04 2.64 8.97
N LYS A 54 8.47 3.07 7.78
CA LYS A 54 9.87 3.01 7.31
C LYS A 54 10.36 4.36 6.80
N SER A 55 9.70 5.45 7.18
CA SER A 55 10.11 6.80 6.78
C SER A 55 11.48 7.15 7.36
N ASN A 56 12.20 8.05 6.69
CA ASN A 56 13.45 8.60 7.19
C ASN A 56 13.41 10.14 7.16
N PRO A 57 13.40 10.84 8.31
CA PRO A 57 13.38 10.28 9.67
C PRO A 57 12.07 9.54 9.98
N ALA A 58 12.08 8.66 10.99
CA ALA A 58 10.90 7.94 11.45
C ALA A 58 9.82 8.91 11.96
N ILE A 59 8.54 8.63 11.68
CA ILE A 59 7.43 9.35 12.30
C ILE A 59 7.39 8.99 13.78
N SER A 60 7.17 9.99 14.65
CA SER A 60 7.08 9.78 16.09
C SER A 60 6.05 8.71 16.46
N ASP A 61 6.44 7.79 17.33
CA ASP A 61 5.57 6.71 17.79
C ASP A 61 4.36 7.23 18.56
N GLU A 62 4.47 8.39 19.22
CA GLU A 62 3.34 9.04 19.87
C GLU A 62 2.30 9.53 18.86
N VAL A 63 2.75 10.10 17.73
CA VAL A 63 1.87 10.53 16.65
C VAL A 63 1.16 9.33 16.04
N LEU A 64 1.89 8.27 15.70
CA LEU A 64 1.32 7.06 15.13
C LEU A 64 0.39 6.34 16.12
N ALA A 65 0.79 6.17 17.38
CA ALA A 65 -0.03 5.54 18.42
C ALA A 65 -1.37 6.29 18.58
N LYS A 66 -1.34 7.63 18.60
CA LYS A 66 -2.55 8.44 18.69
C LYS A 66 -3.41 8.38 17.43
N ALA A 67 -2.79 8.38 16.24
CA ALA A 67 -3.51 8.31 14.97
C ALA A 67 -4.19 6.95 14.75
N PHE A 68 -3.50 5.87 15.11
CA PHE A 68 -3.99 4.48 14.99
C PHE A 68 -4.80 4.01 16.20
N GLN A 69 -4.79 4.77 17.31
CA GLN A 69 -5.46 4.43 18.57
C GLN A 69 -4.99 3.09 19.14
N VAL A 70 -3.67 2.87 19.12
CA VAL A 70 -3.01 1.66 19.63
C VAL A 70 -1.89 2.04 20.59
N ASP A 71 -1.42 1.07 21.37
CA ASP A 71 -0.26 1.25 22.24
C ASP A 71 1.03 1.43 21.42
N LYS A 72 2.00 2.16 22.01
CA LYS A 72 3.32 2.38 21.40
C LYS A 72 4.02 1.07 21.02
N SER A 73 3.86 0.01 21.83
CA SER A 73 4.45 -1.30 21.54
C SER A 73 3.98 -1.90 20.20
N ILE A 74 2.76 -1.59 19.75
CA ILE A 74 2.28 -2.02 18.43
C ILE A 74 2.95 -1.20 17.33
N ILE A 75 3.17 0.10 17.55
CA ILE A 75 3.89 0.94 16.59
C ILE A 75 5.34 0.51 16.48
N ASP A 76 6.02 0.27 17.60
CA ASP A 76 7.40 -0.23 17.63
C ASP A 76 7.52 -1.56 16.86
N TYR A 77 6.55 -2.46 17.07
CA TYR A 77 6.45 -3.71 16.32
C TYR A 77 6.30 -3.47 14.81
N LEU A 78 5.39 -2.56 14.41
CA LEU A 78 5.13 -2.25 13.00
C LEU A 78 6.32 -1.57 12.32
N GLN A 79 7.01 -0.64 12.99
CA GLN A 79 8.24 -0.02 12.48
C GLN A 79 9.41 -1.01 12.39
N GLY A 80 9.45 -2.00 13.28
CA GLY A 80 10.43 -3.10 13.23
C GLY A 80 10.18 -4.13 12.11
N GLN A 81 9.01 -4.12 11.47
CA GLN A 81 8.71 -5.06 10.39
C GLN A 81 9.49 -4.74 9.11
N SER A 82 9.87 -5.78 8.38
CA SER A 82 10.40 -5.65 7.03
C SER A 82 9.26 -5.44 6.03
N TRP A 83 8.96 -4.17 5.76
CA TRP A 83 8.05 -3.78 4.69
C TRP A 83 8.78 -3.85 3.35
N TYR A 84 8.32 -4.75 2.47
CA TYR A 84 8.87 -4.89 1.13
C TYR A 84 8.43 -3.73 0.23
N ASP A 85 9.34 -3.31 -0.64
CA ASP A 85 9.03 -2.39 -1.73
C ASP A 85 8.51 -3.17 -2.93
N ASN A 86 7.43 -2.70 -3.53
CA ASN A 86 6.73 -3.38 -4.62
C ASN A 86 7.25 -2.93 -5.99
N ASN A 87 8.40 -2.27 -6.02
CA ASN A 87 8.90 -1.50 -7.17
C ASN A 87 10.20 -2.08 -7.70
#